data_AF-A0A973JHT1-F1
#
_entry.id   AF-A0A973JHT1-F1
#
_cell.length_a   1.000
_cell.length_b   1.000
_cell.length_c   1.000
_cell.angle_alpha   90.00
_cell.angle_beta   90.00
_cell.angle_gamma   90.00
#
_symmetry.space_group_name_H-M   'P 1'
#
loop_
_entity.id
_entity.type
_entity.pdbx_description
1 polymer ?
#
loop_
_entity_poly.entity_id
_entity_poly.type
_entity_poly.pdbx_seq_one_letter_code
_entity_poly.pdbx_strand_id
1 'polypeptide(L)'
;MGAHLQMSIGGISPLVTLSGTTTFGRDAIDAALARRGLSVPLHVELDGVLQREPDNRADPHAVAVLIDGERVAYLPSHVAQQLDLPAGASQRVRVQLFAKEQDGRTRAVGWAWLGTDEPKWQFRPGNWPAITRDETRAAQHSARRDLVTEGVRGGGDRANRMSAGMVDGVHYLELVEPIKQLKREGQHEEALELCFVAITGAEGEHASSGLTPPPWYTEQAAIILHKLKRLEDEAEVLRRYLALLPADQRSTSRIAERLSKVEARP
;
A
#
# COMPACT_ATOMS: atom_id res chain seq x y z
N MET A 1 -30.87 9.41 4.35
CA MET A 1 -30.25 8.26 5.04
C MET A 1 -29.07 8.80 5.83
N GLY A 2 -29.20 8.78 7.16
CA GLY A 2 -28.36 9.55 8.07
C GLY A 2 -26.90 9.11 8.09
N ALA A 3 -26.01 10.09 7.96
CA ALA A 3 -24.59 9.94 8.19
C ALA A 3 -24.35 9.67 9.69
N HIS A 4 -23.95 8.45 10.03
CA HIS A 4 -23.43 8.14 11.36
C HIS A 4 -22.00 8.66 11.45
N LEU A 5 -21.82 9.83 12.05
CA LEU A 5 -20.53 10.27 12.58
C LEU A 5 -20.11 9.28 13.68
N GLN A 6 -19.14 8.41 13.35
CA GLN A 6 -18.41 7.61 14.34
C GLN A 6 -17.54 8.56 15.16
N MET A 7 -17.80 8.63 16.47
CA MET A 7 -16.96 9.41 17.38
C MET A 7 -15.58 8.75 17.49
N SER A 8 -14.54 9.48 17.09
CA SER A 8 -13.14 9.10 17.27
C SER A 8 -12.71 9.31 18.72
N ILE A 9 -11.92 8.40 19.27
CA ILE A 9 -11.13 8.69 20.47
C ILE A 9 -9.88 9.42 19.99
N GLY A 10 -9.76 10.73 20.27
CA GLY A 10 -8.58 11.52 19.91
C GLY A 10 -8.28 11.67 18.41
N GLY A 11 -9.25 11.46 17.51
CA GLY A 11 -9.04 11.47 16.06
C GLY A 11 -8.69 10.10 15.46
N ILE A 12 -8.54 9.07 16.28
CA ILE A 12 -8.26 7.69 15.84
C ILE A 12 -9.58 6.94 15.60
N SER A 13 -9.67 6.25 14.46
CA SER A 13 -10.74 5.28 14.21
C SER A 13 -10.67 4.15 15.24
N PRO A 14 -11.79 3.76 15.89
CA PRO A 14 -11.78 2.65 16.84
C PRO A 14 -11.40 1.32 16.19
N LEU A 15 -11.59 1.18 14.87
CA LEU A 15 -11.12 0.03 14.11
C LEU A 15 -9.73 0.31 13.53
N VAL A 16 -8.73 -0.45 13.96
CA VAL A 16 -7.33 -0.26 13.56
C VAL A 16 -6.77 -1.52 12.92
N THR A 17 -6.27 -1.41 11.69
CA THR A 17 -5.57 -2.50 11.00
C THR A 17 -4.21 -2.76 11.67
N LEU A 18 -3.92 -4.02 11.97
CA LEU A 18 -2.68 -4.44 12.60
C LEU A 18 -1.51 -4.51 11.61
N SER A 19 -0.31 -4.23 12.12
CA SER A 19 0.93 -4.28 11.36
C SER A 19 1.76 -5.51 11.73
N GLY A 20 2.29 -6.19 10.71
CA GLY A 20 3.29 -7.25 10.88
C GLY A 20 2.78 -8.62 11.30
N THR A 21 1.45 -8.83 11.25
CA THR A 21 0.76 -10.13 11.48
C THR A 21 1.37 -11.27 10.68
N THR A 22 1.86 -11.00 9.47
CA THR A 22 2.44 -12.02 8.58
C THR A 22 3.98 -11.99 8.54
N THR A 23 4.63 -10.91 8.97
CA THR A 23 6.08 -10.74 8.84
C THR A 23 6.83 -11.29 10.06
N PHE A 24 6.45 -10.87 11.27
CA PHE A 24 7.03 -11.38 12.52
C PHE A 24 6.00 -12.10 13.38
N GLY A 25 4.72 -11.73 13.28
CA GLY A 25 3.65 -12.29 14.09
C GLY A 25 3.19 -13.68 13.68
N ARG A 26 3.66 -14.19 12.53
CA ARG A 26 3.16 -15.43 11.93
C ARG A 26 3.27 -16.61 12.89
N ASP A 27 4.45 -16.87 13.43
CA ASP A 27 4.69 -18.06 14.24
C ASP A 27 3.88 -18.00 15.56
N ALA A 28 3.71 -16.80 16.12
CA ALA A 28 2.84 -16.56 17.27
C ALA A 28 1.36 -16.78 16.95
N ILE A 29 0.90 -16.35 15.77
CA ILE A 29 -0.46 -16.59 15.28
C ILE A 29 -0.67 -18.10 15.05
N ASP A 30 0.24 -18.78 14.35
CA ASP A 30 0.17 -20.22 14.11
C ASP A 30 0.08 -20.99 15.43
N ALA A 31 0.91 -20.63 16.41
CA ALA A 31 0.86 -21.22 17.74
C ALA A 31 -0.48 -20.94 18.46
N ALA A 32 -1.00 -19.71 18.37
CA ALA A 32 -2.28 -19.33 18.98
C ALA A 32 -3.48 -20.08 18.36
N LEU A 33 -3.43 -20.31 17.05
CA LEU A 33 -4.44 -21.09 16.32
C LEU A 33 -4.35 -22.57 16.64
N ALA A 34 -3.14 -23.14 16.63
CA ALA A 34 -2.89 -24.54 16.95
C ALA A 34 -3.34 -24.89 18.38
N ARG A 35 -3.05 -24.03 19.37
CA ARG A 35 -3.52 -24.20 20.75
C ARG A 35 -5.04 -24.27 20.88
N ARG A 36 -5.77 -23.70 19.93
CA ARG A 36 -7.25 -23.68 19.88
C ARG A 36 -7.82 -24.76 18.96
N GLY A 37 -6.99 -25.59 18.33
CA GLY A 37 -7.43 -26.56 17.34
C GLY A 37 -8.04 -25.94 16.08
N LEU A 38 -7.67 -24.70 15.75
CA LEU A 38 -8.16 -23.98 14.57
C LEU A 38 -7.21 -24.19 13.38
N SER A 39 -7.78 -24.43 12.20
CA SER A 39 -7.05 -24.56 10.94
C SER A 39 -7.46 -23.48 9.94
N VAL A 40 -6.53 -23.09 9.05
CA VAL A 40 -6.81 -22.16 7.96
C VAL A 40 -7.54 -22.86 6.79
N PRO A 41 -8.38 -22.15 6.01
CA PRO A 41 -8.72 -20.74 6.13
C PRO A 41 -9.66 -20.48 7.31
N LEU A 42 -9.42 -19.40 8.06
CA LEU A 42 -10.26 -19.05 9.21
C LEU A 42 -10.51 -17.55 9.35
N HIS A 43 -11.64 -17.26 9.97
CA HIS A 43 -11.99 -15.98 10.58
C HIS A 43 -12.25 -16.23 12.06
N VAL A 44 -11.64 -15.44 12.94
CA VAL A 44 -11.81 -15.59 14.38
C VAL A 44 -11.74 -14.23 15.07
N GLU A 45 -12.52 -14.09 16.14
CA GLU A 45 -12.43 -12.96 17.06
C GLU A 45 -11.87 -13.46 18.40
N LEU A 46 -10.85 -12.77 18.88
CA LEU A 46 -10.05 -13.17 20.04
C LEU A 46 -9.93 -12.00 21.02
N ASP A 47 -9.78 -12.32 22.28
CA ASP A 47 -9.32 -11.37 23.27
C ASP A 47 -7.79 -11.25 23.19
N GLY A 48 -7.31 -10.01 23.23
CA GLY A 48 -5.90 -9.68 23.24
C GLY A 48 -5.57 -8.60 24.27
N VAL A 49 -4.29 -8.25 24.32
CA VAL A 49 -3.74 -7.21 25.18
C VAL A 49 -2.88 -6.27 24.35
N LEU A 50 -3.08 -4.98 24.51
CA LEU A 50 -2.15 -3.94 24.06
C LEU A 50 -1.10 -3.72 25.15
N GLN A 51 0.16 -3.74 24.76
CA GLN A 51 1.27 -3.49 25.68
C GLN A 51 2.27 -2.54 25.04
N ARG A 52 2.63 -1.48 25.76
CA ARG A 52 3.65 -0.54 25.30
C ARG A 52 5.05 -1.13 25.50
N GLU A 53 5.88 -1.07 24.47
CA GLU A 53 7.28 -1.52 24.50
C GLU A 53 8.22 -0.30 24.39
N PRO A 54 8.48 0.43 25.50
CA PRO A 54 9.31 1.64 25.47
C PRO A 54 10.77 1.35 25.06
N ASP A 55 11.25 0.13 25.32
CA ASP A 55 12.61 -0.32 25.00
C ASP A 55 12.74 -0.86 23.56
N ASN A 56 11.68 -0.75 22.74
CA ASN A 56 11.71 -1.20 21.37
C ASN A 56 12.67 -0.33 20.54
N ARG A 57 13.74 -0.95 20.05
CA ARG A 57 14.84 -0.25 19.35
C ARG A 57 14.41 0.40 18.04
N ALA A 58 13.32 -0.05 17.42
CA ALA A 58 12.83 0.47 16.15
C ALA A 58 11.86 1.65 16.33
N ASP A 59 11.01 1.59 17.36
CA ASP A 59 10.03 2.63 17.66
C ASP A 59 9.75 2.67 19.17
N PRO A 60 10.18 3.72 19.90
CA PRO A 60 9.97 3.83 21.34
C PRO A 60 8.49 4.02 21.73
N HIS A 61 7.60 4.25 20.75
CA HIS A 61 6.16 4.34 20.96
C HIS A 61 5.44 3.08 20.50
N ALA A 62 6.17 2.00 20.20
CA ALA A 62 5.59 0.74 19.78
C ALA A 62 4.58 0.21 20.82
N VAL A 63 3.39 -0.16 20.32
CA VAL A 63 2.36 -0.84 21.10
C VAL A 63 2.14 -2.21 20.46
N ALA A 64 2.61 -3.24 21.16
CA ALA A 64 2.43 -4.64 20.78
C ALA A 64 0.99 -5.06 21.02
N VAL A 65 0.48 -5.92 20.13
CA VAL A 65 -0.78 -6.63 20.31
C VAL A 65 -0.45 -8.08 20.62
N LEU A 66 -0.85 -8.53 21.80
CA LEU A 66 -0.60 -9.87 22.30
C LEU A 66 -1.89 -10.69 22.31
N ILE A 67 -1.77 -11.97 21.95
CA ILE A 67 -2.82 -12.99 22.08
C ILE A 67 -2.18 -14.16 22.83
N ASP A 68 -2.81 -14.61 23.92
CA ASP A 68 -2.23 -15.58 24.87
C ASP A 68 -0.85 -15.17 25.43
N GLY A 69 -0.56 -13.88 25.53
CA GLY A 69 0.75 -13.39 25.97
C GLY A 69 1.85 -13.48 24.90
N GLU A 70 1.52 -13.92 23.69
CA GLU A 70 2.45 -13.93 22.54
C GLU A 70 2.20 -12.70 21.67
N ARG A 71 3.27 -12.04 21.24
CA ARG A 71 3.18 -10.87 20.36
C ARG A 71 2.82 -11.28 18.94
N VAL A 72 1.59 -10.98 18.52
CA VAL A 72 1.07 -11.33 17.19
C VAL A 72 1.14 -10.17 16.19
N ALA A 73 1.22 -8.92 16.65
CA ALA A 73 1.29 -7.75 15.79
C ALA A 73 1.73 -6.48 16.56
N TYR A 74 1.82 -5.36 15.85
CA TYR A 74 1.84 -4.02 16.44
C TYR A 74 0.66 -3.19 15.94
N LEU A 75 0.28 -2.18 16.72
CA LEU A 75 -0.46 -1.05 16.18
C LEU A 75 0.43 -0.25 15.22
N PRO A 76 -0.12 0.34 14.15
CA PRO A 76 0.62 1.26 13.30
C PRO A 76 1.22 2.41 14.12
N SER A 77 2.44 2.86 13.81
CA SER A 77 3.15 3.88 14.61
C SER A 77 2.34 5.16 14.83
N HIS A 78 1.59 5.64 13.82
CA HIS A 78 0.75 6.83 13.96
C HIS A 78 -0.39 6.65 14.99
N VAL A 79 -0.94 5.44 15.11
CA VAL A 79 -1.94 5.11 16.15
C VAL A 79 -1.25 4.97 17.51
N ALA A 80 -0.13 4.24 17.54
CA ALA A 80 0.59 3.95 18.78
C ALA A 80 1.10 5.23 19.48
N GLN A 81 1.50 6.25 18.71
CA GLN A 81 1.93 7.55 19.22
C GLN A 81 0.80 8.36 19.87
N GLN A 82 -0.44 8.18 19.40
CA GLN A 82 -1.61 8.92 19.87
C GLN A 82 -2.38 8.16 20.96
N LEU A 83 -2.07 6.87 21.16
CA LEU A 83 -2.70 6.06 22.19
C LEU A 83 -2.17 6.46 23.57
N ASP A 84 -3.08 6.86 24.45
CA ASP A 84 -2.78 7.14 25.85
C ASP A 84 -2.66 5.83 26.65
N LEU A 85 -1.60 5.09 26.37
CA LEU A 85 -1.21 3.87 27.10
C LEU A 85 0.14 4.11 27.79
N PRO A 86 0.19 4.21 29.12
CA PRO A 86 1.44 4.40 29.85
C PRO A 86 2.45 3.26 29.64
N ALA A 87 3.74 3.55 29.79
CA ALA A 87 4.78 2.53 29.76
C ALA A 87 4.56 1.51 30.89
N GLY A 88 4.59 0.21 30.56
CA GLY A 88 4.31 -0.87 31.50
C GLY A 88 2.82 -1.13 31.78
N ALA A 89 1.91 -0.30 31.26
CA ALA A 89 0.48 -0.57 31.32
C ALA A 89 0.06 -1.54 30.20
N SER A 90 -0.97 -2.32 30.51
CA SER A 90 -1.61 -3.25 29.58
C SER A 90 -3.10 -2.95 29.49
N GLN A 91 -3.63 -2.92 28.27
CA GLN A 91 -5.05 -2.67 28.01
C GLN A 91 -5.65 -3.85 27.24
N ARG A 92 -6.80 -4.36 27.69
CA ARG A 92 -7.53 -5.40 26.95
C ARG A 92 -8.07 -4.84 25.63
N VAL A 93 -8.04 -5.66 24.59
CA VAL A 93 -8.49 -5.28 23.25
C VAL A 93 -9.17 -6.48 22.58
N ARG A 94 -10.19 -6.21 21.77
CA ARG A 94 -10.77 -7.23 20.89
C ARG A 94 -10.01 -7.25 19.58
N VAL A 95 -9.65 -8.45 19.12
CA VAL A 95 -8.88 -8.65 17.89
C VAL A 95 -9.68 -9.52 16.92
N GLN A 96 -9.84 -9.05 15.70
CA GLN A 96 -10.37 -9.85 14.60
C GLN A 96 -9.21 -10.31 13.72
N LEU A 97 -9.06 -11.61 13.50
CA LEU A 97 -8.06 -12.20 12.62
C LEU A 97 -8.72 -12.94 11.46
N PHE A 98 -8.12 -12.79 10.28
CA PHE A 98 -8.37 -13.67 9.15
C PHE A 98 -7.05 -14.29 8.72
N ALA A 99 -7.06 -15.58 8.42
CA ALA A 99 -5.89 -16.29 7.96
C ALA A 99 -6.19 -17.26 6.82
N LYS A 100 -5.24 -17.35 5.86
CA LYS A 100 -5.23 -18.29 4.74
C LYS A 100 -3.85 -18.90 4.59
N GLU A 101 -3.78 -20.09 4.02
CA GLU A 101 -2.51 -20.65 3.56
C GLU A 101 -2.12 -20.03 2.21
N GLN A 102 -0.85 -19.68 2.05
CA GLN A 102 -0.25 -19.34 0.76
C GLN A 102 1.19 -19.84 0.72
N ASP A 103 1.52 -20.66 -0.29
CA ASP A 103 2.85 -21.22 -0.50
C ASP A 103 3.36 -22.04 0.71
N GLY A 104 2.47 -22.83 1.33
CA GLY A 104 2.76 -23.62 2.53
C GLY A 104 3.00 -22.80 3.80
N ARG A 105 2.59 -21.51 3.81
CA ARG A 105 2.78 -20.59 4.93
C ARG A 105 1.48 -19.87 5.27
N THR A 106 1.23 -19.68 6.57
CA THR A 106 0.10 -18.86 7.02
C THR A 106 0.32 -17.40 6.66
N ARG A 107 -0.71 -16.81 6.04
CA ARG A 107 -0.89 -15.37 5.85
C ARG A 107 -2.04 -14.95 6.73
N ALA A 108 -1.81 -13.95 7.56
CA ALA A 108 -2.82 -13.41 8.46
C ALA A 108 -2.92 -11.90 8.32
N VAL A 109 -4.15 -11.38 8.37
CA VAL A 109 -4.45 -9.95 8.49
C VAL A 109 -5.38 -9.78 9.68
N GLY A 110 -5.18 -8.72 10.44
CA GLY A 110 -5.92 -8.52 11.68
C GLY A 110 -6.29 -7.07 11.94
N TRP A 111 -7.29 -6.90 12.79
CA TRP A 111 -7.76 -5.61 13.28
C TRP A 111 -7.87 -5.64 14.80
N ALA A 112 -7.49 -4.55 15.44
CA ALA A 112 -7.79 -4.29 16.84
C ALA A 112 -8.94 -3.29 16.94
N TRP A 113 -9.87 -3.55 17.86
CA TRP A 113 -10.92 -2.62 18.24
C TRP A 113 -10.53 -1.85 19.50
N LEU A 114 -10.21 -0.56 19.33
CA LEU A 114 -9.81 0.36 20.39
C LEU A 114 -11.01 1.07 21.05
N GLY A 115 -12.23 0.88 20.51
CA GLY A 115 -13.45 1.41 21.10
C GLY A 115 -13.80 0.72 22.43
N THR A 116 -14.56 1.41 23.27
CA THR A 116 -15.07 0.87 24.54
C THR A 116 -16.42 0.15 24.37
N ASP A 117 -17.06 0.33 23.22
CA ASP A 117 -18.31 -0.31 22.82
C ASP A 117 -18.08 -1.64 22.07
N GLU A 118 -19.18 -2.35 21.78
CA GLU A 118 -19.15 -3.60 21.01
C GLU A 118 -18.46 -3.40 19.65
N PRO A 119 -17.51 -4.27 19.26
CA PRO A 119 -16.77 -4.09 18.02
C PRO A 119 -17.65 -4.04 16.76
N LYS A 120 -17.41 -3.01 15.94
CA LYS A 120 -18.05 -2.86 14.62
C LYS A 120 -17.06 -3.21 13.52
N TRP A 121 -17.00 -4.50 13.20
CA TRP A 121 -16.08 -5.02 12.20
C TRP A 121 -16.49 -4.67 10.77
N GLN A 122 -15.50 -4.22 9.99
CA GLN A 122 -15.63 -4.01 8.54
C GLN A 122 -15.75 -5.34 7.78
N PHE A 123 -15.03 -6.37 8.24
CA PHE A 123 -14.96 -7.67 7.58
C PHE A 123 -15.71 -8.74 8.39
N ARG A 124 -16.23 -9.75 7.69
CA ARG A 124 -17.08 -10.83 8.22
C ARG A 124 -16.87 -12.10 7.38
N PRO A 125 -17.36 -13.29 7.80
CA PRO A 125 -17.24 -14.52 7.01
C PRO A 125 -17.76 -14.42 5.55
N GLY A 126 -18.73 -13.54 5.28
CA GLY A 126 -19.24 -13.28 3.93
C GLY A 126 -18.59 -12.10 3.18
N ASN A 127 -17.66 -11.38 3.83
CA ASN A 127 -16.91 -10.26 3.26
C ASN A 127 -15.49 -10.30 3.79
N TRP A 128 -14.66 -11.15 3.18
CA TRP A 128 -13.27 -11.35 3.59
C TRP A 128 -12.39 -10.19 3.11
N PRO A 129 -11.37 -9.80 3.89
CA PRO A 129 -10.34 -8.94 3.38
C PRO A 129 -9.49 -9.69 2.34
N ALA A 130 -8.77 -8.93 1.52
CA ALA A 130 -7.69 -9.48 0.72
C ALA A 130 -6.53 -9.90 1.65
N ILE A 131 -6.17 -11.18 1.65
CA ILE A 131 -5.16 -11.74 2.57
C ILE A 131 -3.94 -12.22 1.80
N THR A 132 -4.16 -12.93 0.70
CA THR A 132 -3.07 -13.41 -0.13
C THR A 132 -2.43 -12.25 -0.88
N ARG A 133 -1.19 -12.46 -1.36
CA ARG A 133 -0.50 -11.47 -2.19
C ARG A 133 -1.29 -11.15 -3.45
N ASP A 134 -1.90 -12.15 -4.07
CA ASP A 134 -2.64 -11.98 -5.31
C ASP A 134 -4.00 -11.31 -5.08
N GLU A 135 -4.69 -11.67 -3.99
CA GLU A 135 -5.89 -10.95 -3.55
C GLU A 135 -5.59 -9.48 -3.27
N THR A 136 -4.48 -9.19 -2.57
CA THR A 136 -4.10 -7.82 -2.21
C THR A 136 -3.80 -7.00 -3.47
N ARG A 137 -3.09 -7.60 -4.45
CA ARG A 137 -2.81 -6.97 -5.74
C ARG A 137 -4.10 -6.72 -6.52
N ALA A 138 -4.98 -7.71 -6.61
CA ALA A 138 -6.27 -7.60 -7.29
C ALA A 138 -7.15 -6.52 -6.65
N ALA A 139 -7.22 -6.47 -5.33
CA ALA A 139 -7.98 -5.45 -4.59
C ALA A 139 -7.41 -4.05 -4.81
N GLN A 140 -6.08 -3.87 -4.77
CA GLN A 140 -5.44 -2.59 -5.07
C GLN A 140 -5.68 -2.15 -6.52
N HIS A 141 -5.66 -3.09 -7.47
CA HIS A 141 -5.96 -2.82 -8.88
C HIS A 141 -7.41 -2.39 -9.08
N SER A 142 -8.36 -3.13 -8.48
CA SER A 142 -9.78 -2.76 -8.51
C SER A 142 -10.04 -1.39 -7.91
N ALA A 143 -9.51 -1.12 -6.72
CA ALA A 143 -9.70 0.17 -6.04
C ALA A 143 -9.18 1.36 -6.87
N ARG A 144 -8.06 1.19 -7.59
CA ARG A 144 -7.56 2.22 -8.50
C ARG A 144 -8.49 2.42 -9.70
N ARG A 145 -8.99 1.34 -10.29
CA ARG A 145 -9.96 1.40 -11.39
C ARG A 145 -11.27 2.06 -10.96
N ASP A 146 -11.76 1.77 -9.77
CA ASP A 146 -12.96 2.38 -9.21
C ASP A 146 -12.77 3.89 -9.01
N LEU A 147 -11.61 4.30 -8.47
CA LEU A 147 -11.25 5.71 -8.31
C LEU A 147 -11.20 6.45 -9.65
N VAL A 148 -10.60 5.84 -10.67
CA VAL A 148 -10.55 6.39 -12.04
C VAL A 148 -11.96 6.51 -12.61
N THR A 149 -12.76 5.45 -12.50
CA THR A 149 -14.13 5.40 -13.00
C THR A 149 -15.00 6.47 -12.34
N GLU A 150 -14.91 6.63 -11.02
CA GLU A 150 -15.61 7.68 -10.28
C GLU A 150 -15.10 9.07 -10.67
N GLY A 151 -13.78 9.23 -10.80
CA GLY A 151 -13.15 10.49 -11.20
C GLY A 151 -13.61 10.98 -12.58
N VAL A 152 -13.69 10.07 -13.56
CA VAL A 152 -14.19 10.36 -14.91
C VAL A 152 -15.69 10.62 -14.91
N ARG A 153 -16.48 9.87 -14.12
CA ARG A 153 -17.95 10.04 -14.06
C ARG A 153 -18.41 11.28 -13.32
N GLY A 154 -17.60 11.80 -12.39
CA GLY A 154 -17.96 12.93 -11.53
C GLY A 154 -18.20 14.27 -12.26
N GLY A 155 -17.84 14.37 -13.54
CA GLY A 155 -18.00 15.57 -14.35
C GLY A 155 -17.08 16.73 -13.95
N GLY A 156 -17.19 17.84 -14.71
CA GLY A 156 -16.44 19.08 -14.46
C GLY A 156 -14.92 18.96 -14.64
N ASP A 157 -14.18 19.91 -14.06
CA ASP A 157 -12.74 20.02 -14.26
C ASP A 157 -11.96 18.80 -13.75
N ARG A 158 -12.47 18.11 -12.71
CA ARG A 158 -11.86 16.88 -12.21
C ARG A 158 -11.94 15.76 -13.23
N ALA A 159 -13.10 15.57 -13.87
CA ALA A 159 -13.26 14.56 -14.91
C ALA A 159 -12.43 14.87 -16.17
N ASN A 160 -12.30 16.15 -16.52
CA ASN A 160 -11.46 16.58 -17.65
C ASN A 160 -9.98 16.27 -17.38
N ARG A 161 -9.48 16.61 -16.18
CA ARG A 161 -8.10 16.27 -15.78
C ARG A 161 -7.86 14.76 -15.75
N MET A 162 -8.78 13.99 -15.16
CA MET A 162 -8.68 12.53 -15.12
C MET A 162 -8.74 11.92 -16.53
N SER A 163 -9.58 12.45 -17.42
CA SER A 163 -9.65 12.00 -18.81
C SER A 163 -8.38 12.31 -19.60
N ALA A 164 -7.68 13.40 -19.27
CA ALA A 164 -6.39 13.72 -19.89
C ALA A 164 -5.29 12.71 -19.52
N GLY A 165 -5.48 11.94 -18.44
CA GLY A 165 -4.61 10.83 -18.04
C GLY A 165 -4.85 9.50 -18.77
N MET A 166 -5.81 9.45 -19.69
CA MET A 166 -6.19 8.24 -20.42
C MET A 166 -5.38 8.08 -21.71
N VAL A 167 -4.91 6.86 -21.97
CA VAL A 167 -4.32 6.46 -23.25
C VAL A 167 -4.96 5.14 -23.66
N ASP A 168 -5.51 5.08 -24.87
CA ASP A 168 -6.24 3.91 -25.41
C ASP A 168 -7.30 3.33 -24.46
N GLY A 169 -7.98 4.21 -23.72
CA GLY A 169 -9.03 3.85 -22.78
C GLY A 169 -8.56 3.34 -21.42
N VAL A 170 -7.25 3.40 -21.13
CA VAL A 170 -6.67 3.00 -19.84
C VAL A 170 -6.01 4.20 -19.16
N HIS A 171 -6.31 4.41 -17.88
CA HIS A 171 -5.67 5.48 -17.12
C HIS A 171 -4.29 5.03 -16.62
N TYR A 172 -3.30 5.91 -16.63
CA TYR A 172 -1.94 5.54 -16.21
C TYR A 172 -1.87 4.98 -14.77
N LEU A 173 -2.75 5.44 -13.88
CA LEU A 173 -2.86 4.92 -12.50
C LEU A 173 -3.17 3.42 -12.44
N GLU A 174 -3.89 2.88 -13.43
CA GLU A 174 -4.23 1.45 -13.51
C GLU A 174 -3.03 0.58 -13.92
N LEU A 175 -1.97 1.17 -14.47
CA LEU A 175 -0.85 0.42 -15.06
C LEU A 175 0.21 -0.03 -14.05
N VAL A 176 0.13 0.42 -12.78
CA VAL A 176 1.15 0.10 -11.75
C VAL A 176 1.30 -1.41 -11.51
N GLU A 177 0.20 -2.12 -11.28
CA GLU A 177 0.25 -3.56 -11.01
C GLU A 177 0.55 -4.40 -12.27
N PRO A 178 -0.05 -4.11 -13.45
CA PRO A 178 0.35 -4.72 -14.73
C PRO A 178 1.86 -4.62 -15.01
N ILE A 179 2.45 -3.42 -14.89
CA ILE A 179 3.90 -3.21 -15.07
C ILE A 179 4.70 -4.06 -14.08
N LYS A 180 4.31 -4.07 -12.80
CA LYS A 180 5.00 -4.89 -11.79
C LYS A 180 4.92 -6.39 -12.11
N GLN A 181 3.81 -6.86 -12.67
CA GLN A 181 3.61 -8.27 -12.99
C GLN A 181 4.51 -8.70 -14.15
N LEU A 182 4.47 -7.99 -15.27
CA LEU A 182 5.33 -8.25 -16.44
C LEU A 182 6.82 -8.24 -16.07
N LYS A 183 7.23 -7.30 -15.21
CA LYS A 183 8.60 -7.24 -14.69
C LYS A 183 9.00 -8.46 -13.86
N ARG A 184 8.08 -9.10 -13.14
CA ARG A 184 8.35 -10.32 -12.36
C ARG A 184 8.44 -11.55 -13.27
N GLU A 185 7.68 -11.56 -14.35
CA GLU A 185 7.63 -12.63 -15.36
C GLU A 185 8.80 -12.54 -16.34
N GLY A 186 9.62 -11.48 -16.25
CA GLY A 186 10.76 -11.28 -17.16
C GLY A 186 10.35 -10.71 -18.53
N GLN A 187 9.07 -10.38 -18.72
CA GLN A 187 8.51 -9.73 -19.90
C GLN A 187 8.85 -8.23 -19.89
N HIS A 188 10.12 -7.93 -20.12
CA HIS A 188 10.66 -6.59 -19.98
C HIS A 188 10.21 -5.65 -21.10
N GLU A 189 10.02 -6.13 -22.32
CA GLU A 189 9.58 -5.27 -23.42
C GLU A 189 8.11 -4.89 -23.29
N GLU A 190 7.25 -5.84 -22.94
CA GLU A 190 5.83 -5.57 -22.67
C GLU A 190 5.67 -4.64 -21.47
N ALA A 191 6.51 -4.81 -20.43
CA ALA A 191 6.52 -3.88 -19.29
C ALA A 191 6.95 -2.47 -19.71
N LEU A 192 7.90 -2.35 -20.63
CA LEU A 192 8.37 -1.07 -21.15
C LEU A 192 7.29 -0.35 -21.96
N GLU A 193 6.55 -1.08 -22.80
CA GLU A 193 5.40 -0.55 -23.54
C GLU A 193 4.37 0.05 -22.58
N LEU A 194 3.99 -0.68 -21.52
CA LEU A 194 3.05 -0.16 -20.52
C LEU A 194 3.62 1.05 -19.75
N CYS A 195 4.93 1.10 -19.50
CA CYS A 195 5.55 2.30 -18.91
C CYS A 195 5.38 3.51 -19.84
N PHE A 196 5.58 3.38 -21.15
CA PHE A 196 5.42 4.49 -22.09
C PHE A 196 3.97 4.95 -22.26
N VAL A 197 3.01 4.02 -22.24
CA VAL A 197 1.58 4.34 -22.16
C VAL A 197 1.30 5.15 -20.90
N ALA A 198 1.81 4.70 -19.75
CA ALA A 198 1.62 5.40 -18.48
C ALA A 198 2.28 6.78 -18.44
N ILE A 199 3.50 6.93 -18.98
CA ILE A 199 4.20 8.22 -19.11
C ILE A 199 3.36 9.16 -19.97
N THR A 200 2.89 8.71 -21.13
CA THR A 200 2.06 9.53 -22.02
C THR A 200 0.78 10.01 -21.34
N GLY A 201 0.10 9.13 -20.59
CA GLY A 201 -1.08 9.51 -19.81
C GLY A 201 -0.73 10.53 -18.71
N ALA A 202 0.31 10.27 -17.92
CA ALA A 202 0.73 11.18 -16.86
C ALA A 202 1.12 12.59 -17.39
N GLU A 203 1.72 12.65 -18.57
CA GLU A 203 2.04 13.91 -19.25
C GLU A 203 0.81 14.64 -19.77
N GLY A 204 -0.19 13.89 -20.26
CA GLY A 204 -1.50 14.46 -20.63
C GLY A 204 -2.20 15.10 -19.43
N GLU A 205 -2.24 14.42 -18.28
CA GLU A 205 -2.78 15.01 -17.06
C GLU A 205 -1.95 16.23 -16.60
N HIS A 206 -0.62 16.16 -16.65
CA HIS A 206 0.26 17.29 -16.35
C HIS A 206 -0.06 18.51 -17.21
N ALA A 207 -0.20 18.33 -18.53
CA ALA A 207 -0.54 19.43 -19.43
C ALA A 207 -1.90 20.07 -19.09
N SER A 208 -2.85 19.30 -18.58
CA SER A 208 -4.18 19.80 -18.20
C SER A 208 -4.23 20.46 -16.81
N SER A 209 -3.40 20.02 -15.88
CA SER A 209 -3.53 20.33 -14.44
C SER A 209 -2.37 21.14 -13.89
N GLY A 210 -1.23 21.16 -14.58
CA GLY A 210 0.04 21.69 -14.09
C GLY A 210 0.69 20.84 -13.00
N LEU A 211 0.06 19.72 -12.58
CA LEU A 211 0.61 18.85 -11.56
C LEU A 211 1.79 18.06 -12.12
N THR A 212 2.89 18.01 -11.36
CA THR A 212 4.09 17.26 -11.75
C THR A 212 3.74 15.79 -12.01
N PRO A 213 4.14 15.21 -13.18
CA PRO A 213 3.88 13.81 -13.45
C PRO A 213 4.54 12.91 -12.40
N PRO A 214 3.90 11.80 -11.98
CA PRO A 214 4.51 10.87 -11.04
C PRO A 214 5.81 10.28 -11.61
N PRO A 215 6.95 10.37 -10.88
CA PRO A 215 8.26 9.91 -11.40
C PRO A 215 8.33 8.39 -11.60
N TRP A 216 7.47 7.63 -10.92
CA TRP A 216 7.59 6.17 -10.83
C TRP A 216 7.62 5.47 -12.19
N TYR A 217 6.81 5.89 -13.17
CA TYR A 217 6.75 5.26 -14.50
C TYR A 217 8.03 5.52 -15.30
N THR A 218 8.54 6.75 -15.28
CA THR A 218 9.83 7.11 -15.88
C THR A 218 10.97 6.32 -15.23
N GLU A 219 10.97 6.20 -13.89
CA GLU A 219 11.95 5.39 -13.17
C GLU A 219 11.88 3.90 -13.59
N GLN A 220 10.67 3.35 -13.72
CA GLN A 220 10.51 1.96 -14.17
C GLN A 220 11.00 1.78 -15.61
N ALA A 221 10.66 2.69 -16.53
CA ALA A 221 11.13 2.67 -17.91
C ALA A 221 12.66 2.72 -17.96
N ALA A 222 13.29 3.66 -17.25
CA ALA A 222 14.74 3.78 -17.20
C ALA A 222 15.42 2.51 -16.64
N ILE A 223 14.88 1.90 -15.59
CA ILE A 223 15.39 0.62 -15.06
C ILE A 223 15.29 -0.50 -16.10
N ILE A 224 14.19 -0.58 -16.85
CA ILE A 224 13.99 -1.61 -17.87
C ILE A 224 14.93 -1.40 -19.06
N LEU A 225 14.99 -0.18 -19.59
CA LEU A 225 15.90 0.20 -20.68
C LEU A 225 17.36 -0.10 -20.33
N HIS A 226 17.75 0.18 -19.09
CA HIS A 226 19.08 -0.19 -18.58
C HIS A 226 19.34 -1.69 -18.66
N LYS A 227 18.38 -2.53 -18.24
CA LYS A 227 18.51 -3.99 -18.29
C LYS A 227 18.59 -4.51 -19.73
N LEU A 228 17.89 -3.86 -20.64
CA LEU A 228 17.90 -4.15 -22.07
C LEU A 228 19.12 -3.56 -22.79
N LYS A 229 20.00 -2.84 -22.07
CA LYS A 229 21.19 -2.15 -22.58
C LYS A 229 20.87 -1.07 -23.63
N ARG A 230 19.68 -0.47 -23.56
CA ARG A 230 19.21 0.62 -24.42
C ARG A 230 19.48 1.96 -23.74
N LEU A 231 20.77 2.32 -23.59
CA LEU A 231 21.20 3.47 -22.78
C LEU A 231 20.81 4.82 -23.38
N GLU A 232 20.75 4.92 -24.71
CA GLU A 232 20.30 6.14 -25.40
C GLU A 232 18.84 6.43 -25.08
N ASP A 233 17.98 5.42 -25.23
CA ASP A 233 16.55 5.48 -24.88
C ASP A 233 16.36 5.77 -23.38
N GLU A 234 17.22 5.20 -22.51
CA GLU A 234 17.22 5.50 -21.07
C GLU A 234 17.49 6.99 -20.83
N ALA A 235 18.47 7.58 -21.50
CA ALA A 235 18.76 8.99 -21.38
C ALA A 235 17.62 9.86 -21.93
N GLU A 236 17.02 9.46 -23.05
CA GLU A 236 15.88 10.17 -23.65
C GLU A 236 14.68 10.25 -22.71
N VAL A 237 14.26 9.12 -22.11
CA VAL A 237 13.10 9.10 -21.22
C VAL A 237 13.33 9.91 -19.95
N LEU A 238 14.56 9.91 -19.41
CA LEU A 238 14.93 10.72 -18.25
C LEU A 238 14.92 12.22 -18.59
N ARG A 239 15.46 12.61 -19.75
CA ARG A 239 15.42 14.01 -20.23
C ARG A 239 14.00 14.50 -20.44
N ARG A 240 13.15 13.67 -21.06
CA ARG A 240 11.72 13.95 -21.29
C ARG A 240 11.01 14.31 -19.98
N TYR A 241 11.22 13.52 -18.91
CA TYR A 241 10.63 13.82 -17.59
C TYR A 241 11.17 15.12 -16.98
N LEU A 242 12.49 15.34 -17.01
CA LEU A 242 13.11 16.54 -16.43
C LEU A 242 12.63 17.84 -17.10
N ALA A 243 12.27 17.79 -18.39
CA ALA A 243 11.72 18.95 -19.10
C ALA A 243 10.40 19.43 -18.50
N LEU A 244 9.63 18.54 -17.85
CA LEU A 244 8.32 18.82 -17.24
C LEU A 244 8.44 19.32 -15.79
N LEU A 245 9.62 19.19 -15.18
CA LEU A 245 9.83 19.67 -13.82
C LEU A 245 10.11 21.19 -13.79
N PRO A 246 9.67 21.89 -12.72
CA PRO A 246 10.17 23.21 -12.37
C PRO A 246 11.70 23.23 -12.20
N ALA A 247 12.34 24.37 -12.51
CA ALA A 247 13.79 24.47 -12.57
C ALA A 247 14.50 24.14 -11.24
N ASP A 248 13.89 24.50 -10.11
CA ASP A 248 14.36 24.23 -8.74
C ASP A 248 14.32 22.74 -8.38
N GLN A 249 13.45 21.96 -9.02
CA GLN A 249 13.29 20.52 -8.79
C GLN A 249 14.17 19.67 -9.71
N ARG A 250 14.57 20.19 -10.87
CA ARG A 250 15.38 19.44 -11.85
C ARG A 250 16.69 18.95 -11.26
N SER A 251 17.48 19.85 -10.70
CA SER A 251 18.87 19.58 -10.25
C SER A 251 18.95 18.72 -8.99
N THR A 252 17.88 18.64 -8.20
CA THR A 252 17.83 17.88 -6.94
C THR A 252 17.13 16.52 -7.09
N SER A 253 16.56 16.23 -8.25
CA SER A 253 15.84 14.98 -8.49
C SER A 253 16.78 13.78 -8.64
N ARG A 254 16.34 12.62 -8.13
CA ARG A 254 17.03 11.33 -8.36
C ARG A 254 17.12 10.97 -9.84
N ILE A 255 16.18 11.44 -10.65
CA ILE A 255 16.15 11.25 -12.11
C ILE A 255 17.29 12.01 -12.78
N ALA A 256 17.61 13.25 -12.34
CA ALA A 256 18.77 13.99 -12.84
C ALA A 256 20.08 13.31 -12.47
N GLU A 257 20.23 12.85 -11.21
CA GLU A 257 21.40 12.09 -10.78
C GLU A 257 21.60 10.83 -11.65
N ARG A 258 20.50 10.13 -11.97
CA ARG A 258 20.54 8.95 -12.85
C ARG A 258 20.96 9.32 -14.28
N LEU A 259 20.39 10.38 -14.85
CA LEU A 259 20.74 10.83 -16.19
C LEU A 259 22.23 11.14 -16.31
N SER A 260 22.81 11.88 -15.35
CA SER A 260 24.25 12.17 -15.34
C SER A 260 25.10 10.90 -15.30
N LYS A 261 24.66 9.84 -14.58
CA LYS A 261 25.37 8.55 -14.55
C LYS A 261 25.27 7.78 -15.86
N VAL A 262 24.14 7.89 -16.58
CA VAL A 262 23.96 7.24 -17.89
C VAL A 262 24.79 7.96 -18.94
N GLU A 263 24.78 9.29 -18.96
CA GLU A 263 25.55 10.11 -19.91
C GLU A 263 27.06 10.06 -19.69
N ALA A 264 27.50 9.82 -18.45
CA ALA A 264 28.93 9.66 -18.13
C ALA A 264 29.50 8.28 -18.52
N ARG A 265 28.66 7.35 -19.01
CA ARG A 265 29.13 6.04 -19.48
C ARG A 265 29.52 6.14 -20.96
N PRO A 266 30.72 5.65 -21.33
CA PRO A 266 31.16 5.58 -22.72
C PRO A 266 30.38 4.54 -23.53
#